data_AF-A0AAD4Z5N8-F1
#
_entry.id   AF-A0AAD4Z5N8-F1
#
_cell.length_a   1.000
_cell.length_b   1.000
_cell.length_c   1.000
_cell.angle_alpha   90.00
_cell.angle_beta   90.00
_cell.angle_gamma   90.00
#
_symmetry.space_group_name_H-M   'P 1'
#
loop_
_entity.id
_entity.type
_entity.pdbx_description
1 polymer ?
#
loop_
_entity_poly.entity_id
_entity_poly.type
_entity_poly.pdbx_seq_one_letter_code
_entity_poly.pdbx_strand_id
1 'polypeptide(L)'
;MKKRSLKKGDCGELKYVTLSCSRSGIPQSTTSNVLNPYPSIKCNCKAQLRVGICLDGSWKVNLVKLDHNHGLNLDNARYFRMNRAISSYMKRKIEANDRARIRVNKNYNSMVVKARGHENMPFMENDCRNYINKVRKLQLGEGDVTARCASQEHNKEYILRKTMKTPIHNKEMQITKARQIETIEQTRMEI
;
A
#
# COMPACT_ATOMS: atom_id res chain seq x y z
N MET A 1 -2.10 2.73 13.18
CA MET A 1 -3.39 3.45 12.99
C MET A 1 -3.64 3.66 11.50
N LYS A 2 -4.85 3.37 10.99
CA LYS A 2 -5.24 3.62 9.59
C LYS A 2 -6.31 4.72 9.56
N LYS A 3 -6.03 5.82 8.84
CA LYS A 3 -7.03 6.84 8.51
C LYS A 3 -7.95 6.31 7.41
N ARG A 4 -9.25 6.28 7.67
CA ARG A 4 -10.29 6.06 6.66
C ARG A 4 -11.11 7.35 6.56
N SER A 5 -11.10 7.97 5.38
CA SER A 5 -11.96 9.11 5.04
C SER A 5 -13.09 8.62 4.13
N LEU A 6 -14.33 9.01 4.42
CA LEU A 6 -15.46 8.83 3.51
C LEU A 6 -16.12 10.19 3.21
N LYS A 7 -16.73 10.26 2.02
CA LYS A 7 -17.05 11.42 1.18
C LYS A 7 -18.13 12.38 1.72
N LYS A 8 -18.26 13.52 1.02
CA LYS A 8 -19.33 14.54 1.08
C LYS A 8 -20.73 13.89 0.95
N GLY A 9 -21.67 14.34 1.76
CA GLY A 9 -23.10 14.22 1.47
C GLY A 9 -23.59 15.41 0.64
N ASP A 10 -24.69 15.20 -0.10
CA ASP A 10 -25.24 16.15 -1.09
C ASP A 10 -26.01 17.34 -0.48
N CYS A 11 -26.15 17.41 0.85
CA CYS A 11 -26.95 18.45 1.53
C CYS A 11 -26.28 19.13 2.74
N GLY A 12 -24.94 19.16 2.82
CA GLY A 12 -24.24 19.94 3.85
C GLY A 12 -24.00 19.22 5.19
N GLU A 13 -23.94 17.89 5.20
CA GLU A 13 -23.71 17.08 6.40
C GLU A 13 -22.24 17.05 6.92
N LEU A 14 -22.12 16.82 8.24
CA LEU A 14 -20.89 16.64 9.01
C LEU A 14 -19.82 15.80 8.27
N LYS A 15 -18.62 16.35 8.13
CA LYS A 15 -17.45 15.62 7.61
C LYS A 15 -16.89 14.73 8.71
N TYR A 16 -16.95 13.40 8.54
CA TYR A 16 -16.40 12.45 9.51
C TYR A 16 -15.02 11.91 9.12
N VAL A 17 -14.11 11.87 10.09
CA VAL A 17 -12.83 11.16 10.01
C VAL A 17 -12.89 9.96 10.94
N THR A 18 -12.64 8.77 10.39
CA THR A 18 -12.53 7.54 11.21
C THR A 18 -11.08 7.09 11.26
N LEU A 19 -10.56 6.95 12.47
CA LEU A 19 -9.26 6.39 12.75
C LEU A 19 -9.47 4.98 13.31
N SER A 20 -8.90 3.98 12.66
CA SER A 20 -9.12 2.56 13.03
C SER A 20 -7.82 1.85 13.31
N CYS A 21 -7.88 0.77 14.10
CA CYS A 21 -6.73 -0.10 14.33
C CYS A 21 -6.14 -0.60 13.00
N SER A 22 -4.80 -0.68 12.91
CA SER A 22 -4.13 -1.25 11.72
C SER A 22 -4.49 -2.71 11.48
N ARG A 23 -4.84 -3.45 12.54
CA ARG A 23 -5.32 -4.84 12.49
C ARG A 23 -6.84 -4.96 12.25
N SER A 24 -7.53 -3.84 12.01
CA SER A 24 -8.96 -3.84 11.64
C SER A 24 -9.17 -4.37 10.23
N GLY A 25 -10.21 -5.18 10.05
CA GLY A 25 -10.54 -5.91 8.82
C GLY A 25 -10.39 -7.41 8.99
N ILE A 26 -11.04 -8.17 8.12
CA ILE A 26 -11.01 -9.63 8.14
C ILE A 26 -9.66 -10.09 7.53
N PRO A 27 -8.95 -11.03 8.15
CA PRO A 27 -7.81 -11.67 7.53
C PRO A 27 -8.22 -12.32 6.22
N GLN A 28 -7.61 -11.89 5.13
CA GLN A 28 -7.72 -12.56 3.84
C GLN A 28 -6.47 -13.42 3.64
N SER A 29 -6.65 -14.73 3.55
CA SER A 29 -5.63 -15.66 3.06
C SER A 29 -5.67 -15.63 1.54
N THR A 30 -4.69 -14.98 0.91
CA THR A 30 -4.57 -14.95 -0.57
C THR A 30 -3.83 -16.17 -1.12
N THR A 31 -3.58 -17.19 -0.31
CA THR A 31 -2.80 -18.38 -0.68
C THR A 31 -3.67 -19.62 -0.62
N SER A 32 -3.80 -20.33 -1.74
CA SER A 32 -4.34 -21.70 -1.78
C SER A 32 -3.42 -22.73 -1.09
N ASN A 33 -2.17 -22.35 -0.84
CA ASN A 33 -1.17 -23.19 -0.19
C ASN A 33 -1.35 -23.18 1.34
N VAL A 34 -1.97 -24.24 1.86
CA VAL A 34 -2.23 -24.48 3.30
C VAL A 34 -0.92 -24.53 4.12
N LEU A 35 0.19 -24.89 3.49
CA LEU A 35 1.50 -25.06 4.13
C LEU A 35 2.27 -23.75 4.34
N ASN A 36 1.84 -22.63 3.75
CA ASN A 36 2.53 -21.34 3.92
C ASN A 36 1.53 -20.17 3.95
N PRO A 37 0.71 -20.06 5.01
CA PRO A 37 -0.23 -18.96 5.15
C PRO A 37 0.56 -17.66 5.35
N TYR A 38 0.41 -16.71 4.42
CA TYR A 38 0.94 -15.36 4.62
C TYR A 38 0.30 -14.79 5.91
N PRO A 39 1.08 -14.37 6.92
CA PRO A 39 0.52 -13.86 8.16
C PRO A 39 -0.31 -12.60 7.88
N SER A 40 -1.64 -12.73 7.89
CA SER A 40 -2.49 -11.57 7.74
C SER A 40 -2.44 -10.77 9.03
N ILE A 41 -1.96 -9.53 8.95
CA ILE A 41 -1.89 -8.61 10.10
C ILE A 41 -3.30 -8.24 10.62
N LYS A 42 -4.35 -8.66 9.91
CA LYS A 42 -5.75 -8.37 10.18
C LYS A 42 -6.34 -9.41 11.13
N CYS A 43 -6.97 -8.96 12.21
CA CYS A 43 -7.58 -9.82 13.23
C CYS A 43 -9.02 -9.38 13.55
N ASN A 44 -9.67 -8.73 12.59
CA ASN A 44 -11.01 -8.15 12.75
C ASN A 44 -11.15 -7.22 13.97
N CYS A 45 -10.07 -6.48 14.29
CA CYS A 45 -10.09 -5.55 15.41
C CYS A 45 -11.13 -4.44 15.18
N LYS A 46 -12.02 -4.24 16.15
CA LYS A 46 -13.11 -3.25 16.11
C LYS A 46 -12.75 -1.90 16.75
N ALA A 47 -11.55 -1.76 17.30
CA ALA A 47 -11.07 -0.51 17.88
C ALA A 47 -11.02 0.60 16.82
N GLN A 48 -11.74 1.69 17.10
CA GLN A 48 -11.85 2.85 16.22
C GLN A 48 -12.30 4.11 16.97
N LEU A 49 -11.86 5.25 16.45
CA LEU A 49 -12.27 6.60 16.86
C LEU A 49 -12.92 7.28 15.65
N ARG A 50 -14.15 7.76 15.82
CA ARG A 50 -14.85 8.57 14.81
C ARG A 50 -15.00 9.98 15.33
N VAL A 51 -14.50 10.94 14.56
CA VAL A 51 -14.62 12.37 14.84
C VAL A 51 -15.34 13.01 13.67
N GLY A 52 -16.27 13.93 13.95
CA GLY A 52 -17.02 14.69 12.94
C GLY A 52 -16.82 16.19 13.12
N ILE A 53 -16.95 16.94 12.03
CA ILE A 53 -17.00 18.41 12.07
C ILE A 53 -18.46 18.83 12.09
N CYS A 54 -18.91 19.45 13.17
CA CYS A 54 -20.23 20.04 13.33
C CYS A 54 -20.45 21.24 12.38
N LEU A 55 -21.71 21.68 12.23
CA LEU A 55 -22.06 22.81 11.36
C LEU A 55 -21.42 24.13 11.81
N ASP A 56 -21.19 24.28 13.11
CA ASP A 56 -20.47 25.40 13.74
C ASP A 56 -18.93 25.35 13.52
N GLY A 57 -18.43 24.34 12.81
CA GLY A 57 -17.01 24.12 12.56
C GLY A 57 -16.26 23.43 13.70
N SER A 58 -16.92 23.11 14.83
CA SER A 58 -16.30 22.41 15.95
C SER A 58 -16.08 20.92 15.63
N TRP A 59 -15.03 20.33 16.20
CA TRP A 59 -14.78 18.88 16.09
C TRP A 59 -15.44 18.15 17.27
N LYS A 60 -16.33 17.21 16.97
CA LYS A 60 -16.98 16.36 17.97
C LYS A 60 -16.55 14.91 17.81
N VAL A 61 -16.16 14.29 18.92
CA VAL A 61 -15.93 12.85 18.98
C VAL A 61 -17.30 12.16 19.04
N ASN A 62 -17.60 11.36 18.01
CA ASN A 62 -18.90 10.70 17.88
C ASN A 62 -18.88 9.25 18.35
N LEU A 63 -17.74 8.58 18.24
CA LEU A 63 -17.60 7.19 18.68
C LEU A 63 -16.16 6.93 19.12
N VAL A 64 -16.04 6.33 20.30
CA VAL A 64 -14.77 5.81 20.81
C VAL A 64 -14.95 4.34 21.13
N LYS A 65 -14.19 3.46 20.45
CA LYS A 65 -14.04 2.04 20.78
C LYS A 65 -12.57 1.77 21.03
N LEU A 66 -12.21 1.61 22.31
CA LEU A 66 -10.82 1.40 22.73
C LEU A 66 -10.46 -0.07 22.87
N ASP A 67 -11.44 -0.97 22.99
CA ASP A 67 -11.17 -2.39 23.22
C ASP A 67 -10.48 -3.03 22.01
N HIS A 68 -9.30 -3.55 22.27
CA HIS A 68 -8.51 -4.31 21.32
C HIS A 68 -8.64 -5.81 21.62
N ASN A 69 -8.90 -6.60 20.57
CA ASN A 69 -8.89 -8.06 20.63
C ASN A 69 -7.49 -8.65 20.40
N HIS A 70 -6.44 -7.86 20.64
CA HIS A 70 -5.05 -8.25 20.49
C HIS A 70 -4.19 -7.43 21.44
N GLY A 71 -3.03 -7.97 21.84
CA GLY A 71 -2.07 -7.22 22.65
C GLY A 71 -1.66 -5.90 21.99
N LEU A 72 -1.54 -4.85 22.80
CA LEU A 72 -0.94 -3.59 22.42
C LEU A 72 0.56 -3.69 22.64
N ASN A 73 1.35 -3.76 21.56
CA ASN A 73 2.79 -3.74 21.66
C ASN A 73 3.29 -2.30 21.45
N LEU A 74 3.63 -1.64 22.55
CA LEU A 74 4.16 -0.28 22.58
C LEU A 74 5.61 -0.21 22.08
N ASP A 75 6.42 -1.26 22.27
CA ASP A 75 7.81 -1.31 21.77
C ASP A 75 7.87 -1.22 20.25
N ASN A 76 6.82 -1.71 19.57
CA ASN A 76 6.68 -1.61 18.14
C ASN A 76 6.22 -0.23 17.64
N ALA A 77 6.06 0.76 18.52
CA ALA A 77 5.58 2.09 18.15
C ALA A 77 6.47 2.77 17.09
N ARG A 78 7.79 2.51 17.12
CA ARG A 78 8.76 3.00 16.12
C ARG A 78 8.46 2.55 14.69
N TYR A 79 7.74 1.43 14.52
CA TYR A 79 7.35 0.94 13.20
C TYR A 79 6.10 1.63 12.65
N PHE A 80 5.42 2.48 13.43
CA PHE A 80 4.33 3.30 12.90
C PHE A 80 4.87 4.46 12.09
N ARG A 81 4.35 4.64 10.88
CA ARG A 81 4.78 5.71 9.96
C ARG A 81 4.74 7.11 10.59
N MET A 82 3.78 7.38 11.48
CA MET A 82 3.66 8.66 12.18
C MET A 82 4.81 8.94 13.16
N ASN A 83 5.46 7.89 13.65
CA ASN A 83 6.57 7.99 14.59
C ASN A 83 7.93 7.92 13.89
N ARG A 84 7.95 7.80 12.55
CA ARG A 84 9.19 7.73 11.76
C ARG A 84 9.46 9.04 11.08
N ALA A 85 10.63 9.60 11.34
CA ALA A 85 11.07 10.84 10.72
C ALA A 85 12.57 10.81 10.46
N ILE A 86 12.97 11.21 9.25
CA ILE A 86 14.38 11.43 8.90
C ILE A 86 14.67 12.91 9.12
N SER A 87 15.56 13.20 10.08
CA SER A 87 15.99 14.57 10.36
C SER A 87 16.71 15.18 9.15
N SER A 88 16.73 16.52 9.07
CA SER A 88 17.42 17.24 7.99
C SER A 88 18.92 16.90 7.93
N TYR A 89 19.56 16.77 9.09
CA TYR A 89 20.94 16.31 9.21
C TYR A 89 21.14 14.92 8.58
N MET A 90 20.28 13.96 8.92
CA MET A 90 20.38 12.60 8.38
C MET A 90 20.09 12.57 6.87
N LYS A 91 19.13 13.37 6.39
CA LYS A 91 18.86 13.53 4.94
C LYS A 91 20.09 13.99 4.17
N ARG A 92 20.77 15.05 4.63
CA ARG A 92 22.01 15.55 4.00
C ARG A 92 23.08 14.47 3.94
N LYS A 93 23.26 13.70 5.02
CA LYS A 93 24.21 12.59 5.09
C LYS A 93 23.81 11.44 4.16
N ILE A 94 22.52 11.14 4.07
CA ILE A 94 21.98 10.13 3.15
C ILE A 94 22.30 10.51 1.70
N GLU A 95 22.06 11.76 1.31
CA GLU A 95 22.35 12.25 -0.04
C GLU A 95 23.84 12.31 -0.36
N ALA A 96 24.68 12.74 0.58
CA ALA A 96 26.13 12.76 0.39
C ALA A 96 26.67 11.35 0.11
N ASN A 97 26.19 10.36 0.87
CA ASN A 97 26.55 8.96 0.67
C ASN A 97 25.98 8.37 -0.63
N ASP A 98 24.78 8.80 -1.05
CA ASP A 98 24.21 8.41 -2.35
C ASP A 98 25.03 8.95 -3.52
N ARG A 99 25.49 10.21 -3.44
CA ARG A 99 26.42 10.80 -4.42
C ARG A 99 27.75 10.05 -4.49
N ALA A 100 28.23 9.57 -3.34
CA ALA A 100 29.40 8.69 -3.26
C ALA A 100 29.12 7.23 -3.68
N ARG A 101 27.93 6.94 -4.24
CA ARG A 101 27.48 5.61 -4.68
C ARG A 101 27.48 4.54 -3.59
N ILE A 102 27.39 4.93 -2.32
CA ILE A 102 27.27 4.01 -1.19
C ILE A 102 25.86 3.43 -1.16
N ARG A 103 25.77 2.09 -1.12
CA ARG A 103 24.48 1.38 -1.05
C ARG A 103 23.71 1.79 0.21
N VAL A 104 22.38 1.92 0.08
CA VAL A 104 21.48 2.37 1.15
C VAL A 104 21.58 1.51 2.41
N ASN A 105 21.72 0.19 2.27
CA ASN A 105 21.84 -0.72 3.41
C ASN A 105 23.12 -0.45 4.23
N LYS A 106 24.26 -0.23 3.57
CA LYS A 106 25.53 0.12 4.23
C LYS A 106 25.45 1.49 4.91
N ASN A 107 24.82 2.45 4.25
CA ASN A 107 24.60 3.79 4.80
C ASN A 107 23.74 3.74 6.07
N TYR A 108 22.60 3.03 6.01
CA TYR A 108 21.72 2.83 7.17
C TYR A 108 22.44 2.11 8.30
N ASN A 109 23.17 1.02 8.03
CA ASN A 109 23.91 0.30 9.06
C ASN A 109 24.97 1.17 9.73
N SER A 110 25.65 2.04 8.98
CA SER A 110 26.58 3.02 9.58
C SER A 110 25.87 3.98 10.55
N MET A 111 24.64 4.37 10.27
CA MET A 111 23.84 5.21 11.17
C MET A 111 23.38 4.44 12.41
N VAL A 112 22.95 3.20 12.23
CA VAL A 112 22.57 2.30 13.33
C VAL A 112 23.73 2.10 14.31
N VAL A 113 24.94 1.85 13.79
CA VAL A 113 26.15 1.72 14.63
C VAL A 113 26.41 3.00 15.42
N LYS A 114 26.29 4.17 14.77
CA LYS A 114 26.43 5.47 15.47
C LYS A 114 25.33 5.71 16.52
N ALA A 115 24.12 5.21 16.27
CA ALA A 115 23.00 5.27 17.20
C ALA A 115 23.04 4.17 18.28
N ARG A 116 24.06 3.30 18.27
CA ARG A 116 24.23 2.19 19.23
C ARG A 116 23.10 1.17 19.21
N GLY A 117 22.41 1.00 18.09
CA GLY A 117 21.32 0.03 17.98
C GLY A 117 20.22 0.44 17.03
N HIS A 118 19.37 -0.52 16.68
CA HIS A 118 18.23 -0.29 15.79
C HIS A 118 17.06 0.37 16.52
N GLU A 119 16.94 0.10 17.81
CA GLU A 119 15.99 0.67 18.77
C GLU A 119 16.13 2.18 18.94
N ASN A 120 17.35 2.70 18.75
CA ASN A 120 17.65 4.12 18.86
C ASN A 120 17.49 4.87 17.52
N MET A 121 17.12 4.17 16.44
CA MET A 121 16.94 4.79 15.13
C MET A 121 15.52 5.36 14.96
N PRO A 122 15.38 6.64 14.58
CA PRO A 122 14.07 7.29 14.40
C PRO A 122 13.38 6.94 13.07
N PHE A 123 13.99 6.08 12.25
CA PHE A 123 13.47 5.64 10.95
C PHE A 123 14.06 4.28 10.57
N MET A 124 13.46 3.63 9.58
CA MET A 124 13.88 2.32 9.07
C MET A 124 14.71 2.46 7.77
N GLU A 125 15.47 1.44 7.41
CA GLU A 125 16.21 1.40 6.13
C GLU A 125 15.30 1.69 4.92
N ASN A 126 14.07 1.19 4.96
CA ASN A 126 13.11 1.41 3.88
C ASN A 126 12.72 2.89 3.75
N ASP A 127 12.75 3.67 4.84
CA ASP A 127 12.50 5.11 4.77
C ASP A 127 13.67 5.81 4.05
N CYS A 128 14.94 5.40 4.27
CA CYS A 128 16.09 5.88 3.50
C CYS A 128 15.94 5.58 2.01
N ARG A 129 15.54 4.35 1.68
CA ARG A 129 15.34 3.92 0.29
C ARG A 129 14.26 4.75 -0.39
N ASN A 130 13.13 4.95 0.29
CA ASN A 130 12.04 5.80 -0.19
C ASN A 130 12.50 7.25 -0.40
N TYR A 131 13.32 7.77 0.53
CA TYR A 131 13.87 9.11 0.44
C TYR A 131 14.79 9.29 -0.77
N ILE A 132 15.77 8.42 -0.95
CA ILE A 132 16.70 8.47 -2.09
C ILE A 132 15.95 8.32 -3.42
N ASN A 133 15.00 7.39 -3.51
CA ASN A 133 14.18 7.24 -4.71
C ASN A 133 13.41 8.52 -5.03
N LYS A 134 12.94 9.25 -4.01
CA LYS A 134 12.29 10.55 -4.20
C LYS A 134 13.28 11.61 -4.69
N VAL A 135 14.46 11.71 -4.08
CA VAL A 135 15.50 12.68 -4.46
C VAL A 135 15.94 12.45 -5.91
N ARG A 136 16.25 11.21 -6.29
CA ARG A 136 16.63 10.86 -7.66
C ARG A 136 15.55 11.22 -8.67
N LYS A 137 14.28 10.94 -8.35
CA LYS A 137 13.14 11.32 -9.22
C LYS A 137 13.01 12.83 -9.42
N LEU A 138 13.38 13.63 -8.43
CA LEU A 138 13.32 15.10 -8.53
C LEU A 138 14.53 15.68 -9.28
N GLN A 139 15.65 14.95 -9.35
CA GLN A 139 16.88 15.38 -10.02
C GLN A 139 16.90 15.02 -11.52
N LEU A 140 16.07 14.08 -11.96
CA LEU A 140 15.90 13.76 -13.38
C LEU A 140 15.01 14.84 -14.02
N GLY A 141 15.60 15.67 -14.90
CA GLY A 141 14.88 16.67 -15.69
C GLY A 141 14.07 16.06 -16.84
N GLU A 142 13.34 16.90 -17.59
CA GLU A 142 12.42 16.51 -18.69
C GLU A 142 13.06 15.61 -19.78
N GLY A 143 14.39 15.61 -19.92
CA GLY A 143 15.12 14.79 -20.89
C GLY A 143 15.17 13.29 -20.62
N ASP A 144 14.81 12.82 -19.41
CA ASP A 144 14.84 11.38 -19.04
C ASP A 144 13.45 10.71 -19.12
N VAL A 145 12.40 11.47 -19.45
CA VAL A 145 11.04 10.95 -19.62
C VAL A 145 10.97 10.02 -20.84
N THR A 146 11.75 10.32 -21.89
CA THR A 146 11.85 9.53 -23.14
C THR A 146 12.56 8.18 -22.94
N ALA A 147 13.66 8.13 -22.17
CA ALA A 147 14.35 6.86 -21.87
C ALA A 147 13.50 5.93 -20.97
N ARG A 148 12.69 6.50 -20.08
CA ARG A 148 11.74 5.74 -19.26
C ARG A 148 10.56 5.21 -20.09
N CYS A 149 10.11 5.93 -21.12
CA CYS A 149 9.09 5.43 -22.05
C CYS A 149 9.61 4.25 -22.88
N ALA A 150 10.83 4.33 -23.43
CA ALA A 150 11.41 3.26 -24.24
C ALA A 150 11.59 1.93 -23.45
N SER A 151 11.96 2.01 -22.18
CA SER A 151 12.07 0.81 -21.31
C SER A 151 10.71 0.26 -20.84
N GLN A 152 9.68 1.10 -20.76
CA GLN A 152 8.30 0.67 -20.49
C GLN A 152 7.64 0.00 -21.71
N GLU A 153 7.98 0.41 -22.94
CA GLU A 153 7.50 -0.23 -24.18
C GLU A 153 8.04 -1.64 -24.35
N HIS A 154 9.34 -1.86 -24.11
CA HIS A 154 9.91 -3.20 -24.11
C HIS A 154 9.26 -4.13 -23.08
N ASN A 155 8.88 -3.60 -21.91
CA ASN A 155 8.19 -4.39 -20.88
C ASN A 155 6.73 -4.71 -21.27
N LYS A 156 6.05 -3.80 -21.99
CA LYS A 156 4.70 -4.07 -22.54
C LYS A 156 4.75 -5.15 -23.62
N GLU A 157 5.73 -5.11 -24.52
CA GLU A 157 5.89 -6.12 -25.58
C GLU A 157 6.27 -7.51 -24.99
N TYR A 158 7.12 -7.51 -23.96
CA TYR A 158 7.45 -8.73 -23.19
C TYR A 158 6.22 -9.34 -22.50
N ILE A 159 5.36 -8.51 -21.89
CA ILE A 159 4.12 -8.97 -21.24
C ILE A 159 3.11 -9.46 -22.27
N LEU A 160 2.93 -8.76 -23.40
CA LEU A 160 2.06 -9.18 -24.51
C LEU A 160 2.48 -10.54 -25.09
N ARG A 161 3.79 -10.76 -25.35
CA ARG A 161 4.32 -12.05 -25.82
C ARG A 161 4.13 -13.18 -24.81
N LYS A 162 4.14 -12.91 -23.50
CA LYS A 162 3.86 -13.91 -22.47
C LYS A 162 2.37 -14.24 -22.35
N THR A 163 1.49 -13.26 -22.50
CA THR A 163 0.02 -13.47 -22.50
C THR A 163 -0.49 -14.18 -23.76
N MET A 164 0.22 -14.08 -24.89
CA MET A 164 -0.14 -14.78 -26.12
C MET A 164 0.38 -16.23 -26.19
N LYS A 165 1.19 -16.69 -25.22
CA LYS A 165 1.75 -18.06 -25.14
C LYS A 165 1.03 -18.98 -24.13
N THR A 166 -0.04 -18.53 -23.48
CA THR A 166 -0.88 -19.45 -22.66
C THR A 166 -1.78 -20.31 -23.57
N PRO A 167 -1.94 -21.63 -23.31
CA PRO A 167 -2.49 -22.57 -24.30
C PRO A 167 -3.90 -22.22 -24.77
N ILE A 168 -4.11 -22.38 -26.09
CA ILE A 168 -5.30 -22.06 -26.89
C ILE A 168 -6.60 -22.73 -26.39
N HIS A 169 -6.48 -23.75 -25.55
CA HIS A 169 -7.59 -24.62 -25.12
C HIS A 169 -8.71 -23.91 -24.32
N ASN A 170 -8.46 -22.71 -23.76
CA ASN A 170 -9.48 -22.01 -22.98
C ASN A 170 -10.35 -21.04 -23.79
N LYS A 171 -9.99 -20.73 -25.06
CA LYS A 171 -10.81 -19.87 -25.92
C LYS A 171 -11.91 -20.64 -26.64
N GLU A 172 -11.63 -21.86 -27.08
CA GLU A 172 -12.64 -22.72 -27.71
C GLU A 172 -13.76 -23.09 -26.72
N MET A 173 -13.44 -23.38 -25.45
CA MET A 173 -14.44 -23.68 -24.43
C MET A 173 -15.38 -22.49 -24.09
N GLN A 174 -14.89 -21.25 -24.22
CA GLN A 174 -15.70 -20.05 -24.01
C GLN A 174 -16.63 -19.78 -25.21
N ILE A 175 -16.16 -20.01 -26.43
CA ILE A 175 -16.95 -19.82 -27.66
C ILE A 175 -18.07 -20.89 -27.74
N THR A 176 -17.78 -22.15 -27.39
CA THR A 176 -18.80 -23.21 -27.41
C THR A 176 -19.86 -23.00 -26.32
N LYS A 177 -19.48 -22.46 -25.15
CA LYS A 177 -20.45 -22.06 -24.10
C LYS A 177 -21.32 -20.88 -24.52
N ALA A 178 -20.76 -19.88 -25.20
CA ALA A 178 -21.53 -18.74 -25.69
C ALA A 178 -22.57 -19.15 -26.74
N ARG A 179 -22.20 -20.05 -27.67
CA ARG A 179 -23.13 -20.58 -28.71
C ARG A 179 -24.25 -21.44 -28.12
N GLN A 180 -23.96 -22.24 -27.09
CA GLN A 180 -24.99 -23.02 -26.39
C GLN A 180 -26.00 -22.12 -25.67
N ILE A 181 -25.57 -20.98 -25.11
CA ILE A 181 -26.47 -20.04 -24.43
C ILE A 181 -27.40 -19.34 -25.45
N GLU A 182 -26.88 -18.89 -26.58
CA GLU A 182 -27.71 -18.27 -27.64
C GLU A 182 -28.75 -19.24 -28.23
N THR A 183 -28.39 -20.52 -28.38
CA THR A 183 -29.30 -21.55 -28.91
C THR A 183 -30.44 -21.87 -27.92
N ILE A 184 -30.15 -21.81 -26.61
CA ILE A 184 -31.16 -22.01 -25.53
C ILE A 184 -32.09 -20.79 -25.44
N GLU A 185 -31.59 -19.57 -25.67
CA GLU A 185 -32.42 -18.37 -25.67
C GLU A 185 -33.33 -18.29 -26.91
N GLN A 186 -32.87 -18.74 -28.07
CA GLN A 186 -33.68 -18.78 -29.30
C GLN A 186 -34.80 -19.83 -29.26
N THR A 187 -34.54 -21.02 -28.72
CA THR A 187 -35.59 -22.06 -28.57
C THR A 187 -36.65 -21.73 -27.50
N ARG A 188 -36.35 -20.79 -26.59
CA ARG A 188 -37.27 -20.31 -25.56
C ARG A 188 -38.19 -19.16 -26.03
N MET A 189 -37.95 -18.61 -27.21
CA MET A 189 -38.74 -17.56 -27.84
C MET A 189 -39.73 -18.08 -28.90
N GLU A 190 -39.65 -19.36 -29.27
CA GLU A 190 -40.52 -20.01 -30.27
C GLU A 190 -41.51 -21.04 -29.69
N ILE A 191 -41.71 -21.04 -28.36
CA ILE A 191 -42.78 -21.76 -27.63
C ILE A 191 -43.56 -20.74 -26.81
#